data_AF-A0A849EQA5-F1
#
_entry.id   AF-A0A849EQA5-F1
#
_cell.length_a   1.000
_cell.length_b   1.000
_cell.length_c   1.000
_cell.angle_alpha   90.00
_cell.angle_beta   90.00
_cell.angle_gamma   90.00
#
_symmetry.space_group_name_H-M   'P 1'
#
loop_
_entity.id
_entity.type
_entity.pdbx_description
1 polymer ?
#
loop_
_entity_poly.entity_id
_entity_poly.type
_entity_poly.pdbx_seq_one_letter_code
_entity_poly.pdbx_strand_id
1 'polypeptide(L)'
;MIACPNCRQIQPTEDINTGRLTPCPHCRTVLRIDAFNALLRRNADEAQPQVVFEQGQAECYYHPGKAAVTPCDGCGRLLCSLCQVELDGDNLCMTCLQAAKDKGTSSNLQQKRTRFDTIALH
;
A
#
# COMPACT_ATOMS: atom_id res chain seq x y z
N MET A 1 -11.77 13.89 7.81
CA MET A 1 -13.11 14.45 7.53
C MET A 1 -13.71 13.71 6.35
N ILE A 2 -14.95 13.27 6.43
CA ILE A 2 -15.64 12.55 5.34
C ILE A 2 -16.73 13.47 4.79
N ALA A 3 -16.68 13.73 3.49
CA ALA A 3 -17.60 14.62 2.80
C ALA A 3 -18.58 13.83 1.94
N CYS A 4 -19.81 14.35 1.79
CA CYS A 4 -20.78 13.83 0.84
C CYS A 4 -20.21 13.92 -0.59
N PRO A 5 -20.22 12.84 -1.39
CA PRO A 5 -19.68 12.87 -2.75
C PRO A 5 -20.46 13.78 -3.70
N ASN A 6 -21.74 14.06 -3.40
CA ASN A 6 -22.60 14.89 -4.24
C ASN A 6 -22.48 16.39 -3.90
N CYS A 7 -22.67 16.77 -2.63
CA CYS A 7 -22.71 18.18 -2.23
C CYS A 7 -21.51 18.65 -1.40
N ARG A 8 -20.55 17.77 -1.12
CA ARG A 8 -19.34 18.03 -0.31
C ARG A 8 -19.57 18.44 1.15
N GLN A 9 -20.82 18.42 1.63
CA GLN A 9 -21.13 18.64 3.04
C GLN A 9 -20.38 17.61 3.91
N ILE A 10 -19.72 18.07 4.99
CA ILE A 10 -19.08 17.19 5.96
C ILE A 10 -20.17 16.41 6.70
N GLN A 11 -20.02 15.08 6.77
CA GLN A 11 -21.00 14.23 7.42
C GLN A 11 -20.78 14.19 8.94
N PRO A 12 -21.85 14.11 9.74
CA PRO A 12 -21.76 13.89 11.19
C PRO A 12 -20.97 12.62 11.52
N THR A 13 -20.19 12.63 12.61
CA THR A 13 -19.40 11.46 13.02
C THR A 13 -20.26 10.31 13.50
N GLU A 14 -21.47 10.60 14.01
CA GLU A 14 -22.47 9.63 14.44
C GLU A 14 -23.03 8.76 13.29
N ASP A 15 -22.90 9.22 12.04
CA ASP A 15 -23.32 8.44 10.86
C ASP A 15 -22.24 7.47 10.35
N ILE A 16 -21.03 7.54 10.91
CA ILE A 16 -19.88 6.72 10.49
C ILE A 16 -19.95 5.34 11.16
N ASN A 17 -19.67 4.28 10.40
CA ASN A 17 -19.59 2.88 10.87
C ASN A 17 -20.87 2.35 11.54
N THR A 18 -22.03 2.93 11.21
CA THR A 18 -23.33 2.46 11.74
C THR A 18 -23.87 1.24 10.99
N GLY A 19 -23.30 0.90 9.83
CA GLY A 19 -23.80 -0.14 8.92
C GLY A 19 -25.12 0.21 8.24
N ARG A 20 -25.65 1.42 8.44
CA ARG A 20 -26.94 1.88 7.92
C ARG A 20 -26.76 2.85 6.76
N LEU A 21 -27.81 2.97 5.96
CA LEU A 21 -27.96 4.02 4.96
C LEU A 21 -28.64 5.23 5.61
N THR A 22 -27.99 6.39 5.59
CA THR A 22 -28.52 7.65 6.13
C THR A 22 -28.56 8.73 5.05
N PRO A 23 -29.59 9.58 5.01
CA PRO A 23 -29.67 10.67 4.05
C PRO A 23 -28.70 11.80 4.45
N CYS A 24 -27.95 12.32 3.48
CA CYS A 24 -27.15 13.53 3.68
C CYS A 24 -28.05 14.69 4.14
N PRO A 25 -27.71 15.42 5.23
CA PRO A 25 -28.56 16.48 5.78
C PRO A 25 -28.74 17.68 4.86
N HIS A 26 -27.89 17.82 3.83
CA HIS A 26 -27.95 18.94 2.88
C HIS A 26 -28.62 18.57 1.55
N CYS A 27 -28.14 17.53 0.86
CA CYS A 27 -28.62 17.17 -0.49
C CYS A 27 -29.54 15.95 -0.54
N ARG A 28 -29.78 15.29 0.60
CA ARG A 28 -30.62 14.09 0.73
C ARG A 28 -30.14 12.85 -0.05
N THR A 29 -28.98 12.89 -0.70
CA THR A 29 -28.33 11.68 -1.23
C THR A 29 -28.14 10.68 -0.10
N VAL A 30 -28.55 9.43 -0.33
CA VAL A 30 -28.43 8.35 0.65
C VAL A 30 -27.00 7.83 0.66
N LEU A 31 -26.38 7.79 1.84
CA LEU A 31 -24.98 7.40 2.03
C LEU A 31 -24.88 6.28 3.06
N ARG A 32 -23.90 5.40 2.87
CA ARG A 32 -23.36 4.53 3.92
C ARG A 32 -21.88 4.87 4.06
N ILE A 33 -21.43 5.09 5.29
CA ILE A 33 -20.07 5.54 5.57
C ILE A 33 -19.36 4.47 6.38
N ASP A 34 -18.46 3.72 5.76
CA ASP A 34 -17.60 2.74 6.41
C ASP A 34 -16.16 3.28 6.47
N ALA A 35 -15.73 3.71 7.66
CA ALA A 35 -14.37 4.14 7.95
C ALA A 35 -13.55 2.99 8.52
N PHE A 36 -12.53 2.57 7.80
CA PHE A 36 -11.57 1.56 8.24
C PHE A 36 -10.45 2.19 9.09
N ASN A 37 -9.79 1.38 9.92
CA ASN A 37 -8.65 1.81 10.74
C ASN A 37 -7.54 2.51 9.93
N ALA A 38 -7.43 2.22 8.63
CA ALA A 38 -6.52 2.89 7.71
C ALA A 38 -6.74 4.42 7.66
N LEU A 39 -7.96 4.93 7.86
CA LEU A 39 -8.27 6.36 7.87
C LEU A 39 -7.58 7.11 9.03
N LEU A 40 -7.33 6.40 10.14
CA LEU A 40 -6.74 6.97 11.36
C LEU A 40 -5.23 6.76 11.45
N ARG A 41 -4.66 5.87 10.61
CA ARG A 41 -3.22 5.69 10.55
C ARG A 41 -2.62 7.00 10.08
N ARG A 42 -1.79 7.62 10.94
CA ARG A 42 -0.79 8.56 10.44
C ARG A 42 0.09 7.76 9.51
N ASN A 43 0.33 8.26 8.30
CA ASN A 43 1.37 7.72 7.44
C ASN A 43 2.72 8.03 8.12
N ALA A 44 3.09 7.20 9.09
CA ALA A 44 4.41 7.23 9.68
C ALA A 44 5.36 6.71 8.61
N ASP A 45 6.27 7.58 8.17
CA ASP A 45 7.38 7.26 7.27
C ASP A 45 6.96 6.52 5.99
N GLU A 46 6.12 7.17 5.18
CA GLU A 46 6.15 6.84 3.75
C GLU A 46 7.58 7.09 3.27
N ALA A 47 8.28 6.03 2.86
CA ALA A 47 9.62 6.12 2.30
C ALA A 47 9.59 7.04 1.07
N GLN A 48 9.86 8.32 1.28
CA GLN A 48 9.81 9.28 0.19
C GLN A 48 10.99 9.00 -0.74
N PRO A 49 10.75 8.90 -2.07
CA PRO A 49 11.84 8.71 -3.01
C PRO A 49 12.74 9.94 -3.02
N GLN A 50 13.95 9.80 -2.49
CA GLN A 50 14.99 10.82 -2.57
C GLN A 50 15.32 11.09 -4.04
N VAL A 51 15.41 12.37 -4.38
CA VAL A 51 15.83 12.82 -5.71
C VAL A 51 17.36 12.80 -5.74
N VAL A 52 17.95 12.53 -6.91
CA VAL A 52 19.39 12.68 -7.10
C VAL A 52 19.72 14.17 -7.06
N PHE A 53 20.56 14.59 -6.12
CA PHE A 53 20.92 16.01 -5.95
C PHE A 53 22.32 16.34 -6.48
N GLU A 54 23.18 15.33 -6.67
CA GLU A 54 24.58 15.51 -7.04
C GLU A 54 24.97 14.70 -8.29
N GLN A 55 25.86 15.28 -9.11
CA GLN A 55 26.46 14.59 -10.25
C GLN A 55 27.30 13.40 -9.75
N GLY A 56 27.00 12.19 -10.23
CA GLY A 56 27.71 10.96 -9.85
C GLY A 56 27.01 10.10 -8.79
N GLN A 57 25.82 10.49 -8.31
CA GLN A 57 25.00 9.64 -7.45
C GLN A 57 24.40 8.48 -8.25
N ALA A 58 24.39 7.30 -7.61
CA ALA A 58 23.81 6.10 -8.19
C ALA A 58 22.29 6.25 -8.32
N GLU A 59 21.74 5.94 -9.50
CA GLU A 59 20.30 6.07 -9.77
C GLU A 59 19.59 4.72 -9.76
N CYS A 60 18.29 4.75 -9.50
CA CYS A 60 17.44 3.57 -9.61
C CYS A 60 17.37 3.11 -11.07
N TYR A 61 17.58 1.80 -11.29
CA TYR A 61 17.49 1.18 -12.60
C TYR A 61 16.13 1.40 -13.29
N TYR A 62 15.04 1.44 -12.51
CA TYR A 62 13.68 1.58 -13.03
C TYR A 62 13.21 3.03 -13.14
N HIS A 63 13.81 3.95 -12.37
CA HIS A 63 13.37 5.34 -12.28
C HIS A 63 14.59 6.27 -12.35
N PRO A 64 14.98 6.70 -13.56
CA PRO A 64 16.02 7.71 -13.73
C PRO A 64 15.71 8.96 -12.91
N GLY A 65 16.74 9.55 -12.30
CA GLY A 65 16.63 10.71 -11.42
C GLY A 65 16.13 10.44 -9.99
N LYS A 66 15.88 9.17 -9.63
CA LYS A 66 15.65 8.76 -8.24
C LYS A 66 16.92 8.12 -7.67
N ALA A 67 17.34 8.57 -6.50
CA ALA A 67 18.53 8.05 -5.85
C ALA A 67 18.34 6.57 -5.51
N ALA A 68 19.33 5.74 -5.89
CA ALA A 68 19.39 4.37 -5.46
C ALA A 68 19.81 4.30 -3.98
N VAL A 69 19.11 3.48 -3.21
CA VAL A 69 19.37 3.27 -1.78
C VAL A 69 19.97 1.90 -1.50
N THR A 70 19.73 0.91 -2.37
CA THR A 70 20.27 -0.45 -2.23
C THR A 70 20.36 -1.18 -3.58
N PRO A 71 21.31 -2.10 -3.79
CA PRO A 71 21.22 -3.09 -4.86
C PRO A 71 20.16 -4.16 -4.54
N CYS A 72 19.68 -4.82 -5.59
CA CYS A 72 18.84 -6.02 -5.51
C CYS A 72 19.70 -7.26 -5.23
N ASP A 73 19.39 -8.02 -4.19
CA ASP A 73 20.16 -9.22 -3.83
C ASP A 73 20.00 -10.37 -4.84
N GLY A 74 18.92 -10.35 -5.64
CA GLY A 74 18.68 -11.36 -6.67
C GLY A 74 19.35 -11.10 -8.03
N CYS A 75 19.60 -9.84 -8.39
CA CYS A 75 20.11 -9.49 -9.73
C CYS A 75 21.10 -8.33 -9.80
N GLY A 76 21.43 -7.69 -8.67
CA GLY A 76 22.38 -6.59 -8.56
C GLY A 76 21.89 -5.23 -9.06
N ARG A 77 20.68 -5.13 -9.61
CA ARG A 77 20.12 -3.84 -10.06
C ARG A 77 19.96 -2.87 -8.89
N LEU A 78 20.29 -1.60 -9.11
CA LEU A 78 20.12 -0.54 -8.12
C LEU A 78 18.65 -0.11 -7.99
N LEU A 79 18.16 0.03 -6.76
CA LEU A 79 16.77 0.31 -6.43
C LEU A 79 16.65 1.59 -5.60
N CYS A 80 15.67 2.44 -5.91
CA CYS A 80 15.22 3.49 -5.00
C CYS A 80 14.32 2.91 -3.91
N SER A 81 14.04 3.71 -2.88
CA SER A 81 13.18 3.35 -1.75
C SER A 81 11.77 2.89 -2.14
N LEU A 82 11.28 3.26 -3.33
CA LEU A 82 9.98 2.79 -3.85
C LEU A 82 10.06 1.46 -4.60
N CYS A 83 11.23 1.10 -5.13
CA CYS A 83 11.44 -0.12 -5.90
C CYS A 83 11.95 -1.28 -5.04
N GLN A 84 12.48 -0.97 -3.86
CA GLN A 84 12.95 -1.95 -2.88
C GLN A 84 11.75 -2.65 -2.23
N VAL A 85 11.76 -3.97 -2.29
CA VAL A 85 10.89 -4.82 -1.47
C VAL A 85 11.77 -5.60 -0.52
N GLU A 86 11.61 -5.39 0.78
CA GLU A 86 12.28 -6.20 1.80
C GLU A 86 11.45 -7.46 2.08
N LEU A 87 12.04 -8.63 1.87
CA LEU A 87 11.43 -9.92 2.14
C LEU A 87 12.49 -10.88 2.67
N ASP A 88 12.25 -11.47 3.84
CA ASP A 88 13.19 -12.40 4.50
C ASP A 88 14.59 -11.81 4.75
N GLY A 89 14.69 -10.49 4.86
CA GLY A 89 15.95 -9.77 4.99
C GLY A 89 16.66 -9.45 3.67
N ASP A 90 16.14 -9.95 2.55
CA ASP A 90 16.63 -9.63 1.21
C ASP A 90 15.95 -8.38 0.65
N ASN A 91 16.72 -7.56 -0.06
CA ASN A 91 16.25 -6.44 -0.86
C ASN A 91 16.03 -6.88 -2.29
N LEU A 92 14.77 -7.02 -2.68
CA LEU A 92 14.39 -7.57 -3.98
C LEU A 92 13.73 -6.51 -4.86
N CYS A 93 14.05 -6.55 -6.15
CA CYS A 93 13.26 -5.85 -7.16
C CYS A 93 11.99 -6.65 -7.48
N MET A 94 10.97 -5.98 -8.01
CA MET A 94 9.69 -6.62 -8.36
C MET A 94 9.86 -7.79 -9.33
N THR A 95 10.82 -7.71 -10.27
CA THR A 95 11.10 -8.79 -11.22
C THR A 95 11.65 -10.04 -10.52
N CYS A 96 12.59 -9.88 -9.58
CA CYS A 96 13.15 -10.99 -8.81
C CYS A 96 12.12 -11.59 -7.85
N LEU A 97 11.32 -10.74 -7.20
CA LEU A 97 10.23 -11.19 -6.34
C LEU A 97 9.20 -12.03 -7.12
N GLN A 98 8.79 -11.56 -8.30
CA GLN A 98 7.85 -12.28 -9.16
C GLN A 98 8.46 -13.61 -9.64
N ALA A 99 9.75 -13.63 -10.01
CA ALA A 99 10.42 -14.88 -10.38
C ALA A 99 10.52 -15.87 -9.20
N ALA A 100 10.77 -15.39 -7.98
CA ALA A 100 10.80 -16.22 -6.77
C ALA A 100 9.40 -16.77 -6.43
N LYS A 101 8.35 -15.99 -6.71
CA LYS A 101 6.96 -16.43 -6.63
C LYS A 101 6.68 -17.58 -7.59
N ASP A 102 7.00 -17.40 -8.87
CA ASP A 102 6.67 -18.39 -9.90
C ASP A 102 7.44 -19.71 -9.73
N LYS A 103 8.66 -19.63 -9.18
CA LYS A 103 9.51 -20.79 -8.88
C LYS A 103 9.23 -21.46 -7.53
N GLY A 104 8.46 -20.84 -6.64
CA GLY A 104 8.19 -21.34 -5.29
C GLY A 104 9.44 -21.43 -4.40
N THR A 105 10.53 -20.74 -4.74
CA THR A 105 11.83 -20.82 -4.05
C THR A 105 11.94 -19.92 -2.83
N SER A 106 10.97 -19.02 -2.61
CA SER A 106 10.95 -18.11 -1.46
C SER A 106 10.24 -18.78 -0.29
N SER A 107 11.00 -19.09 0.76
CA SER A 107 10.52 -19.90 1.88
C SER A 107 9.36 -19.27 2.68
N ASN A 108 9.27 -17.93 2.76
CA ASN A 108 8.17 -17.25 3.45
C ASN A 108 7.14 -16.59 2.54
N LEU A 109 7.22 -16.74 1.21
CA LEU A 109 6.21 -16.17 0.33
C LEU A 109 4.94 -17.04 0.33
N GLN A 110 4.04 -16.77 1.28
CA GLN A 110 2.77 -17.48 1.38
C GLN A 110 1.83 -17.11 0.22
N GLN A 111 1.70 -18.01 -0.74
CA GLN A 111 0.78 -17.82 -1.87
C GLN A 111 -0.66 -18.25 -1.59
N LYS A 112 -0.85 -19.06 -0.54
CA LYS A 112 -2.15 -19.61 -0.15
C LYS A 112 -2.25 -19.62 1.36
N ARG A 113 -3.44 -19.29 1.87
CA ARG A 113 -3.78 -19.41 3.29
C ARG A 113 -5.20 -19.90 3.41
N THR A 114 -5.41 -20.90 4.27
CA THR A 114 -6.75 -21.42 4.58
C THR A 114 -7.54 -20.37 5.34
N ARG A 115 -8.74 -20.02 4.86
CA ARG A 115 -9.66 -19.14 5.58
C ARG A 115 -10.50 -19.96 6.56
N PHE A 116 -9.97 -20.17 7.76
CA PHE A 116 -10.63 -20.94 8.81
C PHE A 116 -12.01 -20.39 9.19
N ASP A 117 -12.21 -19.07 9.15
CA ASP A 117 -13.51 -18.44 9.42
C ASP A 117 -14.63 -18.97 8.49
N THR A 118 -14.32 -19.22 7.22
CA THR A 118 -15.26 -19.79 6.25
C THR A 118 -15.60 -21.25 6.54
N ILE A 119 -14.71 -21.98 7.23
CA ILE A 119 -14.94 -23.39 7.58
C ILE A 119 -15.83 -23.49 8.81
N ALA A 120 -15.69 -22.57 9.77
CA ALA A 120 -16.43 -22.58 11.03
C ALA A 120 -17.88 -22.06 10.92
N LEU A 121 -18.23 -21.40 9.80
CA LEU A 121 -19.57 -20.82 9.56
C LEU A 121 -20.48 -21.74 8.72
N HIS A 122 -20.08 -23.00 8.50
CA HIS A 122 -20.85 -24.03 7.79
C HIS A 122 -21.26 -25.18 8.71
#